data_AF-A0A9D6KUA8-F1
#
_entry.id   AF-A0A9D6KUA8-F1
#
_cell.length_a   1.000
_cell.length_b   1.000
_cell.length_c   1.000
_cell.angle_alpha   90.00
_cell.angle_beta   90.00
_cell.angle_gamma   90.00
#
_symmetry.space_group_name_H-M   'P 1'
#
loop_
_entity.id
_entity.type
_entity.pdbx_description
1 polymer ?
#
loop_
_entity_poly.entity_id
_entity_poly.type
_entity_poly.pdbx_seq_one_letter_code
_entity_poly.pdbx_strand_id
1 'polypeptide(L)'
;MRWLIRGERSDAFNLHFGKDMWRVYGTYWMWFLYFFATYIAFIIVLIATGAFGAIIGGRDNPAIAGFSVIGVAIVWVLAWCYVAVRLAPAAATSVGSREFAPLKAWTVSRGRFWALFGSFLLVFIVYTVAMMTVWIGFFGASYLSAFSQVDWSSASGDSQRFSQSFNEASQQRLQAMFGSPLSIALYIAGQAAIYVVALFFSLMFYGINARAVIVAAEEGKIQAPGIGVAEQFS
;
A
#
# COMPACT_ATOMS: atom_id res chain seq x y z
N MET A 1 13.61 -1.17 -11.51
CA MET A 1 14.56 -1.52 -10.42
C MET A 1 16.01 -1.65 -10.87
N ARG A 2 16.35 -2.41 -11.93
CA ARG A 2 17.74 -2.54 -12.41
C ARG A 2 18.42 -1.20 -12.67
N TRP A 3 17.75 -0.31 -13.40
CA TRP A 3 18.24 1.06 -13.63
C TRP A 3 18.48 1.83 -12.32
N LEU A 4 17.54 1.77 -11.37
CA LEU A 4 17.65 2.46 -10.08
C LEU A 4 18.81 1.96 -9.20
N ILE A 5 19.24 0.70 -9.39
CA ILE A 5 20.24 0.06 -8.51
C ILE A 5 21.61 -0.04 -9.19
N ARG A 6 21.64 -0.34 -10.49
CA ARG A 6 22.86 -0.64 -11.26
C ARG A 6 23.07 0.29 -12.47
N GLY A 7 22.18 1.25 -12.73
CA GLY A 7 22.27 2.13 -13.92
C GLY A 7 22.01 1.45 -15.27
N GLU A 8 21.83 0.13 -15.31
CA GLU A 8 21.59 -0.64 -16.54
C GLU A 8 20.23 -0.24 -17.18
N ARG A 9 20.26 0.15 -18.47
CA ARG A 9 19.07 0.50 -19.25
C ARG A 9 18.40 -0.71 -19.93
N SER A 10 17.08 -0.60 -20.04
CA SER A 10 16.19 -1.35 -20.93
C SER A 10 16.59 -1.29 -22.41
N ASP A 11 16.63 -2.38 -23.19
CA ASP A 11 16.42 -2.26 -24.65
C ASP A 11 15.01 -1.71 -24.94
N ALA A 12 14.77 -1.22 -26.16
CA ALA A 12 13.63 -0.35 -26.54
C ALA A 12 12.22 -0.82 -26.12
N PHE A 13 12.00 -2.13 -25.88
CA PHE A 13 10.71 -2.68 -25.43
C PHE A 13 10.66 -3.08 -23.95
N ASN A 14 11.76 -3.03 -23.19
CA ASN A 14 11.83 -3.26 -21.73
C ASN A 14 11.25 -4.60 -21.19
N LEU A 15 10.72 -5.48 -22.04
CA LEU A 15 10.12 -6.78 -21.69
C LEU A 15 11.19 -7.88 -21.67
N HIS A 16 12.10 -7.82 -20.70
CA HIS A 16 13.01 -8.94 -20.47
C HIS A 16 12.40 -9.93 -19.46
N PHE A 17 11.95 -11.07 -19.96
CA PHE A 17 11.63 -12.27 -19.16
C PHE A 17 12.90 -12.94 -18.60
N GLY A 18 13.77 -12.15 -17.98
CA GLY A 18 15.06 -12.60 -17.45
C GLY A 18 15.00 -13.01 -15.98
N LYS A 19 16.14 -13.51 -15.47
CA LYS A 19 16.30 -13.91 -14.06
C LYS A 19 15.92 -12.80 -13.07
N ASP A 20 16.20 -11.54 -13.40
CA ASP A 20 15.86 -10.40 -12.55
C ASP A 20 14.34 -10.16 -12.44
N MET A 21 13.58 -10.40 -13.51
CA MET A 21 12.12 -10.30 -13.47
C MET A 21 11.53 -11.36 -12.53
N TRP A 22 12.00 -12.61 -12.65
CA TRP A 22 11.57 -13.71 -11.79
C TRP A 22 11.95 -13.50 -10.32
N ARG A 23 13.05 -12.82 -10.02
CA ARG A 23 13.41 -12.45 -8.63
C ARG A 23 12.43 -11.45 -8.04
N VAL A 24 12.05 -10.44 -8.81
CA VAL A 24 11.04 -9.45 -8.38
C VAL A 24 9.67 -10.11 -8.22
N TYR A 25 9.25 -10.89 -9.23
CA TYR A 25 7.97 -11.58 -9.21
C TYR A 25 7.87 -12.63 -8.10
N GLY A 26 8.92 -13.41 -7.88
CA GLY A 26 9.02 -14.34 -6.76
C GLY A 26 8.95 -13.63 -5.41
N THR A 27 9.50 -12.42 -5.31
CA THR A 27 9.40 -11.62 -4.08
C THR A 27 7.96 -11.15 -3.86
N TYR A 28 7.25 -10.77 -4.92
CA TYR A 28 5.82 -10.44 -4.83
C TYR A 28 4.96 -11.65 -4.47
N TRP A 29 5.26 -12.84 -4.99
CA TRP A 29 4.56 -14.06 -4.57
C TRP A 29 4.80 -14.40 -3.11
N MET A 30 6.04 -14.24 -2.63
CA MET A 30 6.34 -14.40 -1.21
C MET A 30 5.54 -13.40 -0.36
N TRP A 31 5.46 -12.13 -0.78
CA TRP A 31 4.63 -11.11 -0.13
C TRP A 31 3.15 -11.44 -0.16
N PHE A 32 2.65 -11.95 -1.29
CA PHE A 32 1.27 -12.39 -1.45
C PHE A 32 0.95 -13.52 -0.48
N LEU A 33 1.77 -14.57 -0.42
CA LEU A 33 1.60 -15.69 0.52
C LEU A 33 1.70 -15.23 1.98
N TYR A 34 2.65 -14.35 2.29
CA TYR A 34 2.77 -13.73 3.61
C TYR A 34 1.51 -12.92 3.99
N PHE A 35 0.97 -12.14 3.06
CA PHE A 35 -0.27 -11.39 3.27
C PHE A 35 -1.43 -12.32 3.60
N PHE A 36 -1.63 -13.40 2.83
CA PHE A 36 -2.68 -14.39 3.13
C PHE A 36 -2.49 -15.08 4.48
N ALA A 37 -1.28 -15.55 4.77
CA ALA A 37 -0.96 -16.21 6.02
C ALA A 37 -1.22 -15.29 7.23
N THR A 38 -0.75 -14.04 7.14
CA THR A 38 -0.95 -13.05 8.21
C THR A 38 -2.40 -12.59 8.33
N TYR A 39 -3.14 -12.48 7.22
CA TYR A 39 -4.56 -12.15 7.24
C TYR A 39 -5.39 -13.26 7.91
N ILE A 40 -5.14 -14.52 7.56
CA ILE A 40 -5.81 -15.66 8.22
C ILE A 40 -5.48 -15.69 9.72
N ALA A 41 -4.20 -15.57 10.07
CA ALA A 41 -3.76 -15.53 11.46
C ALA A 41 -4.40 -14.35 12.23
N PHE A 42 -4.51 -13.18 11.59
CA PHE A 42 -5.18 -12.01 12.16
C PHE A 42 -6.64 -12.29 12.50
N ILE A 43 -7.41 -12.84 11.56
CA ILE A 43 -8.82 -13.19 11.78
C ILE A 43 -8.97 -14.19 12.92
N ILE A 44 -8.13 -15.23 12.96
CA ILE A 44 -8.13 -16.22 14.05
C ILE A 44 -7.88 -15.54 15.40
N VAL A 45 -6.87 -14.66 15.46
CA VAL A 45 -6.51 -13.92 16.67
C VAL A 45 -7.62 -12.98 17.11
N LEU A 46 -8.30 -12.28 16.18
CA LEU A 46 -9.43 -11.40 16.52
C LEU A 46 -10.62 -12.20 17.06
N ILE A 47 -10.96 -13.34 16.46
CA ILE A 47 -12.05 -14.21 16.94
C ILE A 47 -11.72 -14.75 18.33
N ALA A 48 -10.50 -15.27 18.52
CA ALA A 48 -10.06 -15.79 19.82
C ALA A 48 -10.06 -14.69 20.89
N THR A 49 -9.60 -13.48 20.55
CA THR A 49 -9.59 -12.34 21.47
C THR A 49 -11.02 -11.91 21.81
N GLY A 50 -11.92 -11.84 20.83
CA GLY A 50 -13.32 -11.50 21.06
C GLY A 50 -14.03 -12.52 21.95
N ALA A 51 -13.80 -13.82 21.72
CA ALA A 51 -14.35 -14.89 22.56
C ALA A 51 -13.81 -14.81 23.99
N PHE A 52 -12.49 -14.63 24.16
CA PHE A 52 -11.86 -14.50 25.48
C PHE A 52 -12.33 -13.25 26.23
N GLY A 53 -12.43 -12.12 25.52
CA GLY A 53 -12.96 -10.88 26.06
C GLY A 53 -14.42 -10.99 26.49
N ALA A 54 -15.24 -11.75 25.76
CA ALA A 54 -16.63 -12.03 26.15
C ALA A 54 -16.73 -12.92 27.40
N ILE A 55 -15.82 -13.90 27.54
CA ILE A 55 -15.74 -14.74 28.76
C ILE A 55 -15.38 -13.90 29.98
N ILE A 56 -14.40 -12.99 29.86
CA ILE A 56 -13.96 -12.13 30.97
C ILE A 56 -14.97 -11.04 31.28
N GLY A 57 -15.53 -10.38 30.26
CA GLY A 57 -16.45 -9.26 30.43
C GLY A 57 -17.86 -9.67 30.87
N GLY A 58 -18.23 -10.94 30.65
CA GLY A 58 -19.58 -11.43 30.92
C GLY A 58 -20.65 -10.69 30.10
N ARG A 59 -21.92 -10.87 30.47
CA ARG A 59 -23.05 -10.16 29.84
C ARG A 59 -23.13 -8.69 30.25
N ASP A 60 -22.58 -8.36 31.41
CA ASP A 60 -22.75 -7.04 32.04
C ASP A 60 -21.76 -6.00 31.51
N ASN A 61 -20.68 -6.43 30.84
CA ASN A 61 -19.68 -5.52 30.28
C ASN A 61 -19.18 -5.95 28.89
N PRO A 62 -20.02 -5.84 27.84
CA PRO A 62 -19.63 -6.16 26.47
C PRO A 62 -18.51 -5.26 25.93
N ALA A 63 -18.27 -4.10 26.57
CA ALA A 63 -17.22 -3.18 26.16
C ALA A 63 -15.82 -3.78 26.34
N ILE A 64 -15.59 -4.64 27.34
CA ILE A 64 -14.30 -5.31 27.55
C ILE A 64 -13.93 -6.16 26.33
N ALA A 65 -14.88 -6.90 25.77
CA ALA A 65 -14.67 -7.67 24.55
C ALA A 65 -14.30 -6.76 23.38
N GLY A 66 -15.06 -5.69 23.15
CA GLY A 66 -14.77 -4.71 22.08
C GLY A 66 -13.40 -4.07 22.19
N PHE A 67 -13.04 -3.54 23.37
CA PHE A 67 -11.73 -2.89 23.57
C PHE A 67 -10.56 -3.86 23.45
N SER A 68 -10.71 -5.10 23.90
CA SER A 68 -9.65 -6.12 23.76
C SER A 68 -9.35 -6.43 22.28
N VAL A 69 -10.39 -6.57 21.46
CA VAL A 69 -10.25 -6.79 20.01
C VAL A 69 -9.58 -5.60 19.33
N ILE A 70 -9.99 -4.37 19.66
CA ILE A 70 -9.38 -3.14 19.13
C ILE A 70 -7.90 -3.05 19.53
N GLY A 71 -7.58 -3.29 20.80
CA GLY A 71 -6.20 -3.24 21.30
C GLY A 71 -5.29 -4.24 20.60
N VAL A 72 -5.73 -5.50 20.48
CA VAL A 72 -4.99 -6.54 19.75
C VAL A 72 -4.87 -6.19 18.26
N ALA A 73 -5.90 -5.63 17.65
CA ALA A 73 -5.85 -5.20 16.25
C ALA A 73 -4.78 -4.13 16.02
N ILE A 74 -4.69 -3.12 16.89
CA ILE A 74 -3.67 -2.07 16.81
C ILE A 74 -2.26 -2.68 16.93
N VAL A 75 -2.03 -3.53 17.93
CA VAL A 75 -0.72 -4.19 18.12
C VAL A 75 -0.34 -5.01 16.89
N TRP A 76 -1.30 -5.74 16.31
CA TRP A 76 -1.08 -6.53 15.10
C TRP A 76 -0.69 -5.66 13.91
N VAL A 77 -1.41 -4.56 13.68
CA VAL A 77 -1.11 -3.61 12.59
C VAL A 77 0.28 -3.01 12.77
N LEU A 78 0.66 -2.62 13.98
CA LEU A 78 2.00 -2.10 14.27
C LEU A 78 3.09 -3.14 14.01
N ALA A 79 2.88 -4.39 14.43
CA ALA A 79 3.80 -5.49 14.16
C ALA A 79 3.92 -5.78 12.66
N TRP A 80 2.79 -5.76 11.94
CA TRP A 80 2.78 -5.94 10.49
C TRP A 80 3.49 -4.80 9.77
N CYS A 81 3.25 -3.54 10.14
CA CYS A 81 3.97 -2.37 9.62
C CYS A 81 5.48 -2.46 9.88
N TYR A 82 5.88 -2.92 11.07
CA TYR A 82 7.28 -3.13 11.40
C TYR A 82 7.94 -4.13 10.44
N VAL A 83 7.32 -5.29 10.22
CA VAL A 83 7.82 -6.30 9.28
C VAL A 83 7.78 -5.80 7.84
N ALA A 84 6.71 -5.10 7.44
CA ALA A 84 6.53 -4.49 6.12
C ALA A 84 7.68 -3.56 5.77
N VAL A 85 8.01 -2.60 6.63
CA VAL A 85 9.11 -1.67 6.38
C VAL A 85 10.47 -2.35 6.39
N ARG A 86 10.68 -3.35 7.25
CA ARG A 86 11.93 -4.11 7.30
C ARG A 86 12.19 -4.93 6.04
N LEU A 87 11.14 -5.47 5.44
CA LEU A 87 11.22 -6.32 4.26
C LEU A 87 10.86 -5.59 2.95
N ALA A 88 10.48 -4.30 3.01
CA ALA A 88 10.20 -3.49 1.82
C ALA A 88 11.34 -3.54 0.77
N PRO A 89 12.64 -3.51 1.16
CA PRO A 89 13.73 -3.59 0.20
C PRO A 89 13.96 -4.99 -0.40
N ALA A 90 13.14 -6.01 -0.12
CA ALA A 90 13.41 -7.39 -0.54
C ALA A 90 13.54 -7.59 -2.05
N ALA A 91 12.68 -6.97 -2.84
CA ALA A 91 12.75 -7.08 -4.29
C ALA A 91 14.01 -6.37 -4.81
N ALA A 92 14.30 -5.17 -4.29
CA ALA A 92 15.51 -4.42 -4.62
C ALA A 92 16.78 -5.19 -4.21
N THR A 93 16.78 -5.82 -3.04
CA THR A 93 17.91 -6.61 -2.51
C THR A 93 18.17 -7.82 -3.41
N SER A 94 17.11 -8.51 -3.85
CA SER A 94 17.23 -9.67 -4.73
C SER A 94 17.78 -9.29 -6.12
N VAL A 95 17.37 -8.13 -6.64
CA VAL A 95 17.92 -7.59 -7.90
C VAL A 95 19.38 -7.14 -7.73
N GLY A 96 19.70 -6.44 -6.65
CA GLY A 96 21.05 -5.92 -6.38
C GLY A 96 22.08 -7.02 -6.13
N SER A 97 21.74 -7.99 -5.29
CA SER A 97 22.60 -9.14 -4.97
C SER A 97 22.69 -10.19 -6.07
N ARG A 98 21.83 -10.08 -7.10
CA ARG A 98 21.68 -11.09 -8.16
C ARG A 98 21.40 -12.49 -7.59
N GLU A 99 20.63 -12.57 -6.52
CA GLU A 99 20.23 -13.81 -5.84
C GLU A 99 18.78 -13.67 -5.38
N PHE A 100 18.01 -14.76 -5.36
CA PHE A 100 16.68 -14.74 -4.75
C PHE A 100 16.81 -14.90 -3.24
N ALA A 101 16.99 -13.79 -2.53
CA ALA A 101 17.25 -13.80 -1.10
C ALA A 101 16.44 -12.71 -0.36
N PRO A 102 15.10 -12.79 -0.37
CA PRO A 102 14.24 -11.73 0.17
C PRO A 102 14.45 -11.49 1.67
N LEU A 103 14.85 -12.52 2.43
CA LEU A 103 15.15 -12.38 3.87
C LEU A 103 16.44 -11.58 4.14
N LYS A 104 17.37 -11.48 3.18
CA LYS A 104 18.56 -10.61 3.31
C LYS A 104 18.18 -9.14 3.38
N ALA A 105 16.97 -8.76 3.01
CA ALA A 105 16.43 -7.40 3.18
C ALA A 105 16.38 -6.98 4.66
N TRP A 106 16.22 -7.94 5.58
CA TRP A 106 16.23 -7.66 7.01
C TRP A 106 17.57 -7.07 7.48
N THR A 107 18.67 -7.58 6.92
CA THR A 107 20.02 -7.06 7.13
C THR A 107 20.19 -5.67 6.52
N VAL A 108 19.60 -5.41 5.35
CA VAL A 108 19.62 -4.10 4.67
C VAL A 108 18.93 -3.02 5.52
N SER A 109 17.80 -3.35 6.13
CA SER A 109 17.04 -2.42 6.98
C SER A 109 17.55 -2.34 8.43
N ARG A 110 18.52 -3.16 8.83
CA ARG A 110 19.04 -3.21 10.20
C ARG A 110 19.79 -1.94 10.57
N GLY A 111 19.37 -1.34 11.69
CA GLY A 111 19.90 -0.07 12.20
C GLY A 111 19.31 1.17 11.52
N ARG A 112 18.38 1.00 10.56
CA ARG A 112 17.84 2.10 9.73
C ARG A 112 16.33 2.12 9.65
N PHE A 113 15.66 1.39 10.54
CA PHE A 113 14.21 1.27 10.54
C PHE A 113 13.51 2.64 10.51
N TRP A 114 13.88 3.56 11.40
CA TRP A 114 13.24 4.88 11.49
C TRP A 114 13.49 5.75 10.25
N ALA A 115 14.67 5.69 9.65
CA ALA A 115 14.97 6.42 8.42
C ALA A 115 14.15 5.88 7.23
N LEU A 116 13.98 4.56 7.14
CA LEU A 116 13.14 3.93 6.12
C LEU A 116 11.66 4.21 6.36
N PHE A 117 11.18 4.00 7.59
CA PHE A 117 9.81 4.29 7.99
C PHE A 117 9.44 5.75 7.73
N GLY A 118 10.30 6.69 8.15
CA GLY A 118 10.11 8.12 7.91
C GLY A 118 10.07 8.48 6.44
N SER A 119 10.97 7.91 5.62
CA SER A 119 10.95 8.09 4.16
C SER A 119 9.64 7.59 3.53
N PHE A 120 9.19 6.39 3.92
CA PHE A 120 7.93 5.83 3.42
C PHE A 120 6.72 6.64 3.87
N LEU A 121 6.69 7.04 5.15
CA LEU A 121 5.61 7.83 5.71
C LEU A 121 5.51 9.21 5.04
N LEU A 122 6.64 9.87 4.80
CA LEU A 122 6.67 11.15 4.10
C LEU A 122 6.12 11.02 2.68
N VAL A 123 6.62 10.05 1.91
CA VAL A 123 6.12 9.81 0.54
C VAL A 123 4.64 9.43 0.56
N PHE A 124 4.19 8.65 1.54
CA PHE A 124 2.78 8.29 1.71
C PHE A 124 1.89 9.50 2.01
N ILE A 125 2.32 10.42 2.86
CA ILE A 125 1.58 11.66 3.16
C ILE A 125 1.47 12.52 1.90
N VAL A 126 2.59 12.75 1.21
CA VAL A 126 2.59 13.55 -0.03
C VAL A 126 1.73 12.89 -1.11
N TYR A 127 1.80 11.56 -1.25
CA TYR A 127 0.94 10.78 -2.14
C TYR A 127 -0.54 10.96 -1.79
N THR A 128 -0.89 10.87 -0.51
CA THR A 128 -2.27 11.00 -0.04
C THR A 128 -2.83 12.38 -0.38
N VAL A 129 -2.07 13.44 -0.11
CA VAL A 129 -2.46 14.82 -0.45
C VAL A 129 -2.61 14.99 -1.96
N ALA A 130 -1.64 14.53 -2.75
CA ALA A 130 -1.71 14.62 -4.21
C ALA A 130 -2.94 13.87 -4.77
N MET A 131 -3.20 12.66 -4.28
CA MET A 131 -4.36 11.87 -4.67
C MET A 131 -5.67 12.53 -4.26
N MET A 132 -5.77 13.05 -3.03
CA MET A 132 -6.96 13.79 -2.60
C MET A 132 -7.22 14.99 -3.50
N THR A 133 -6.19 15.75 -3.86
CA THR A 133 -6.33 16.90 -4.77
C THR A 133 -6.86 16.48 -6.15
N VAL A 134 -6.33 15.42 -6.74
CA VAL A 134 -6.83 14.91 -8.03
C VAL A 134 -8.26 14.38 -7.90
N TRP A 135 -8.56 13.62 -6.85
CA TRP A 135 -9.91 13.11 -6.60
C TRP A 135 -10.92 14.23 -6.43
N ILE A 136 -10.61 15.26 -5.64
CA ILE A 136 -11.48 16.42 -5.44
C ILE A 136 -11.64 17.20 -6.75
N GLY A 137 -10.55 17.42 -7.50
CA GLY A 137 -10.58 18.17 -8.75
C GLY A 137 -11.47 17.53 -9.82
N PHE A 138 -11.41 16.21 -9.98
CA PHE A 138 -12.19 15.50 -11.00
C PHE A 138 -13.56 15.01 -10.52
N PHE A 139 -13.66 14.61 -9.25
CA PHE A 139 -14.84 13.91 -8.74
C PHE A 139 -15.50 14.61 -7.55
N GLY A 140 -14.88 15.65 -6.97
CA GLY A 140 -15.33 16.28 -5.73
C GLY A 140 -16.74 16.84 -5.81
N ALA A 141 -17.04 17.69 -6.80
CA ALA A 141 -18.41 18.22 -7.00
C ALA A 141 -19.46 17.11 -7.13
N SER A 142 -19.03 16.01 -7.74
CA SER A 142 -19.87 14.88 -8.04
C SER A 142 -20.17 14.00 -6.83
N TYR A 143 -19.17 13.75 -5.98
CA TYR A 143 -19.38 13.11 -4.68
C TYR A 143 -20.14 14.01 -3.73
N LEU A 144 -19.88 15.31 -3.73
CA LEU A 144 -20.61 16.28 -2.92
C LEU A 144 -22.11 16.26 -3.26
N SER A 145 -22.44 16.24 -4.56
CA SER A 145 -23.84 16.13 -5.00
C SER A 145 -24.50 14.84 -4.52
N ALA A 146 -23.84 13.69 -4.69
CA ALA A 146 -24.36 12.39 -4.24
C ALA A 146 -24.53 12.36 -2.71
N PHE A 147 -23.54 12.87 -1.97
CA PHE A 147 -23.56 12.92 -0.51
C PHE A 147 -24.69 13.80 0.03
N SER A 148 -25.02 14.90 -0.66
CA SER A 148 -26.11 15.80 -0.28
C SER A 148 -27.51 15.20 -0.48
N GLN A 149 -27.63 14.14 -1.29
CA GLN A 149 -28.89 13.45 -1.56
C GLN A 149 -29.19 12.33 -0.55
N VAL A 150 -28.20 11.92 0.25
CA VAL A 150 -28.36 10.87 1.26
C VAL A 150 -29.08 11.43 2.49
N ASP A 151 -30.09 10.72 2.98
CA ASP A 151 -30.81 11.08 4.21
C ASP A 151 -30.00 10.66 5.45
N TRP A 152 -28.99 11.45 5.80
CA TRP A 152 -28.11 11.20 6.95
C TRP A 152 -28.83 11.16 8.28
N SER A 153 -30.01 11.78 8.40
CA SER A 153 -30.80 11.76 9.63
C SER A 153 -31.28 10.35 9.99
N SER A 154 -31.47 9.49 8.98
CA SER A 154 -31.92 8.11 9.16
C SER A 154 -30.84 7.14 9.63
N ALA A 155 -29.55 7.52 9.57
CA ALA A 155 -28.41 6.62 9.80
C ALA A 155 -28.39 5.97 11.20
N SER A 156 -28.95 6.64 12.21
CA SER A 156 -28.95 6.16 13.61
C SER A 156 -30.26 5.47 14.05
N GLY A 157 -31.35 5.67 13.31
CA GLY A 157 -32.70 5.25 13.74
C GLY A 157 -33.42 4.30 12.78
N ASP A 158 -33.04 4.27 11.51
CA ASP A 158 -33.65 3.43 10.49
C ASP A 158 -32.60 3.03 9.44
N SER A 159 -31.90 1.93 9.71
CA SER A 159 -30.86 1.40 8.83
C SER A 159 -31.39 1.03 7.44
N GLN A 160 -32.67 0.66 7.33
CA GLN A 160 -33.28 0.29 6.07
C GLN A 160 -33.50 1.53 5.20
N ARG A 161 -34.10 2.58 5.75
CA ARG A 161 -34.28 3.86 5.06
C ARG A 161 -32.95 4.50 4.66
N PHE A 162 -31.96 4.47 5.55
CA PHE A 162 -30.62 4.97 5.22
C PHE A 162 -30.05 4.24 4.00
N SER A 163 -30.08 2.90 4.03
CA SER A 163 -29.57 2.06 2.94
C SER A 163 -30.31 2.33 1.62
N GLN A 164 -31.62 2.56 1.66
CA GLN A 164 -32.42 2.92 0.48
C GLN A 164 -31.97 4.27 -0.10
N SER A 165 -31.92 5.33 0.71
CA SER A 165 -31.49 6.66 0.25
C SER A 165 -30.06 6.66 -0.30
N PHE A 166 -29.16 5.89 0.31
CA PHE A 166 -27.79 5.72 -0.15
C PHE A 166 -27.73 5.02 -1.50
N ASN A 167 -28.51 3.96 -1.70
CA ASN A 167 -28.59 3.23 -2.96
C ASN A 167 -29.17 4.09 -4.08
N GLU A 168 -30.23 4.87 -3.80
CA GLU A 168 -30.85 5.79 -4.76
C GLU A 168 -29.87 6.89 -5.20
N ALA A 169 -29.20 7.56 -4.25
CA ALA A 169 -28.18 8.56 -4.55
C ALA A 169 -27.02 7.98 -5.37
N SER A 170 -26.59 6.76 -5.03
CA SER A 170 -25.52 6.05 -5.75
C SER A 170 -25.94 5.70 -7.19
N GLN A 171 -27.16 5.18 -7.38
CA GLN A 171 -27.68 4.86 -8.71
C GLN A 171 -27.85 6.11 -9.58
N GLN A 172 -28.40 7.18 -9.01
CA GLN A 172 -28.54 8.46 -9.70
C GLN A 172 -27.17 9.02 -10.11
N ARG A 173 -26.16 8.89 -9.24
CA ARG A 173 -24.79 9.31 -9.56
C ARG A 173 -24.20 8.53 -10.72
N LEU A 174 -24.37 7.21 -10.74
CA LEU A 174 -23.92 6.36 -11.85
C LEU A 174 -24.61 6.77 -13.15
N GLN A 175 -25.93 6.96 -13.13
CA GLN A 175 -26.67 7.45 -14.30
C GLN A 175 -26.15 8.80 -14.78
N ALA A 176 -25.87 9.75 -13.88
CA ALA A 176 -25.33 11.06 -14.25
C ALA A 176 -23.90 10.97 -14.83
N MET A 177 -23.06 10.09 -14.29
CA MET A 177 -21.68 9.90 -14.74
C MET A 177 -21.62 9.31 -16.17
N PHE A 178 -22.53 8.40 -16.50
CA PHE A 178 -22.59 7.74 -17.80
C PHE A 178 -23.66 8.30 -18.76
N GLY A 179 -24.45 9.28 -18.31
CA GLY A 179 -25.57 9.84 -19.06
C GLY A 179 -25.17 10.88 -20.11
N SER A 180 -23.92 11.36 -20.11
CA SER A 180 -23.41 12.28 -21.13
C SER A 180 -21.99 11.90 -21.58
N PRO A 181 -21.67 12.03 -22.88
CA PRO A 181 -20.32 11.78 -23.39
C PRO A 181 -19.24 12.61 -22.67
N LEU A 182 -19.56 13.85 -22.30
CA LEU A 182 -18.65 14.72 -21.56
C LEU A 182 -18.33 14.15 -20.16
N SER A 183 -19.33 13.66 -19.43
CA SER A 183 -19.10 13.08 -18.09
C SER A 183 -18.27 11.80 -18.16
N ILE A 184 -18.48 10.97 -19.19
CA ILE A 184 -17.65 9.80 -19.47
C ILE A 184 -16.21 10.22 -19.76
N ALA A 185 -16.01 11.22 -20.62
CA ALA A 185 -14.68 11.72 -20.95
C ALA A 185 -13.95 12.27 -19.71
N LEU A 186 -14.64 13.04 -18.86
CA LEU A 186 -14.09 13.56 -17.60
C LEU A 186 -13.74 12.44 -16.61
N TYR A 187 -14.58 11.40 -16.52
CA TYR A 187 -14.29 10.23 -15.69
C TYR A 187 -13.02 9.51 -16.17
N ILE A 188 -12.90 9.25 -17.47
CA ILE A 188 -11.71 8.61 -18.06
C ILE A 188 -10.47 9.48 -17.84
N ALA A 189 -10.57 10.79 -18.07
CA ALA A 189 -9.47 11.73 -17.85
C ALA A 189 -9.03 11.76 -16.37
N GLY A 190 -9.98 11.81 -15.44
CA GLY A 190 -9.70 11.77 -14.01
C GLY A 190 -9.04 10.45 -13.58
N GLN A 191 -9.53 9.33 -14.10
CA GLN A 191 -8.94 8.03 -13.84
C GLN A 191 -7.51 7.91 -14.40
N ALA A 192 -7.27 8.44 -15.60
CA ALA A 192 -5.93 8.51 -16.18
C ALA A 192 -4.98 9.38 -15.33
N ALA A 193 -5.45 10.55 -14.87
CA ALA A 193 -4.68 11.43 -13.98
C ALA A 193 -4.30 10.73 -12.66
N ILE A 194 -5.25 10.02 -12.05
CA ILE A 194 -5.01 9.19 -10.86
C ILE A 194 -3.92 8.16 -11.15
N TYR A 195 -3.99 7.43 -12.27
CA TYR A 195 -2.97 6.44 -12.61
C TYR A 195 -1.59 7.05 -12.84
N VAL A 196 -1.50 8.22 -13.47
CA VAL A 196 -0.24 8.93 -13.65
C VAL A 196 0.39 9.30 -12.30
N VAL A 197 -0.41 9.85 -11.38
CA VAL A 197 0.06 10.15 -10.01
C VAL A 197 0.47 8.87 -9.29
N ALA A 198 -0.35 7.82 -9.33
CA ALA A 198 -0.03 6.53 -8.73
C ALA A 198 1.29 5.95 -9.26
N LEU A 199 1.52 6.03 -10.57
CA LEU A 199 2.74 5.56 -11.21
C LEU A 199 3.96 6.36 -10.73
N PHE A 200 3.86 7.69 -10.69
CA PHE A 200 4.93 8.56 -10.20
C PHE A 200 5.33 8.20 -8.76
N PHE A 201 4.36 8.09 -7.86
CA PHE A 201 4.64 7.73 -6.46
C PHE A 201 5.12 6.29 -6.30
N SER A 202 4.62 5.35 -7.11
CA SER A 202 5.13 3.97 -7.15
C SER A 202 6.63 3.94 -7.48
N LEU A 203 7.09 4.78 -8.41
CA LEU A 203 8.52 4.93 -8.71
C LEU A 203 9.30 5.49 -7.52
N MET A 204 8.74 6.45 -6.77
CA MET A 204 9.37 6.97 -5.55
C MET A 204 9.51 5.90 -4.47
N PHE A 205 8.48 5.07 -4.24
CA PHE A 205 8.54 3.94 -3.33
C PHE A 205 9.64 2.93 -3.73
N TYR A 206 9.78 2.65 -5.03
CA TYR A 206 10.91 1.84 -5.51
C TYR A 206 12.26 2.54 -5.34
N GLY A 207 12.33 3.87 -5.46
CA GLY A 207 13.52 4.67 -5.20
C GLY A 207 14.03 4.55 -3.77
N ILE A 208 13.14 4.63 -2.76
CA ILE A 208 13.49 4.42 -1.35
C ILE A 208 14.14 3.04 -1.15
N ASN A 209 13.52 2.00 -1.70
CA ASN A 209 14.03 0.63 -1.61
C ASN A 209 15.38 0.47 -2.31
N ALA A 210 15.55 1.05 -3.49
CA ALA A 210 16.82 1.01 -4.23
C ALA A 210 17.94 1.71 -3.46
N ARG A 211 17.68 2.91 -2.91
CA ARG A 211 18.67 3.65 -2.11
C ARG A 211 19.07 2.88 -0.86
N ALA A 212 18.11 2.24 -0.17
CA ALA A 212 18.42 1.40 0.99
C ALA A 212 19.43 0.30 0.67
N VAL A 213 19.25 -0.36 -0.48
CA VAL A 213 20.13 -1.43 -0.97
C VAL A 213 21.51 -0.90 -1.36
N ILE A 214 21.58 0.21 -2.09
CA ILE A 214 22.85 0.84 -2.49
C ILE A 214 23.70 1.13 -1.26
N VAL A 215 23.12 1.82 -0.27
CA VAL A 215 23.89 2.21 0.92
C VAL A 215 24.25 0.99 1.78
N ALA A 216 23.41 -0.05 1.83
CA ALA A 216 23.78 -1.29 2.51
C ALA A 216 24.93 -2.02 1.80
N ALA A 217 25.05 -1.90 0.48
CA ALA A 217 26.19 -2.43 -0.28
C ALA A 217 27.46 -1.61 -0.03
N GLU A 218 27.38 -0.28 0.01
CA GLU A 218 28.49 0.62 0.37
C GLU A 218 29.02 0.32 1.78
N GLU A 219 28.14 -0.02 2.72
CA GLU A 219 28.49 -0.45 4.08
C GLU A 219 29.01 -1.89 4.16
N GLY A 220 29.10 -2.62 3.04
CA GLY A 220 29.53 -4.02 3.00
C GLY A 220 28.57 -5.02 3.66
N LYS A 221 27.33 -4.61 3.97
CA LYS A 221 26.32 -5.48 4.61
C LYS A 221 25.76 -6.54 3.66
N ILE A 222 25.83 -6.29 2.35
CA ILE A 222 25.40 -7.21 1.30
C ILE A 222 26.41 -7.19 0.15
N GLN A 223 26.59 -8.34 -0.50
CA GLN A 223 27.34 -8.41 -1.75
C GLN A 223 26.41 -8.00 -2.90
N ALA A 224 26.75 -6.94 -3.62
CA ALA A 224 25.96 -6.44 -4.74
C ALA A 224 26.87 -6.15 -5.96
N PRO A 225 27.13 -7.16 -6.81
CA PRO A 225 28.04 -7.00 -7.94
C PRO A 225 27.58 -5.89 -8.89
N GLY A 226 28.43 -4.88 -9.09
CA GLY A 226 28.17 -3.74 -9.97
C GLY A 226 27.53 -2.52 -9.32
N ILE A 227 27.26 -2.52 -8.01
CA ILE A 227 26.92 -1.32 -7.25
C ILE A 227 28.23 -0.67 -6.78
N GLY A 228 28.53 0.56 -7.24
CA GLY A 228 29.76 1.31 -6.88
C GLY A 228 30.71 1.65 -8.03
N VAL A 229 30.44 1.21 -9.27
CA VAL A 229 31.29 1.53 -10.44
C VAL A 229 30.90 2.87 -11.11
N ALA A 230 29.79 3.48 -10.68
CA ALA A 230 29.29 4.72 -11.27
C ALA A 230 30.15 5.97 -10.94
N GLU A 231 31.10 5.89 -10.01
CA GLU A 231 32.11 6.93 -9.78
C GLU A 231 33.28 6.89 -10.80
N GLN A 232 33.33 5.92 -11.72
CA GLN A 232 34.42 5.81 -12.70
C GLN A 232 34.08 6.37 -14.10
N PHE A 233 32.95 7.06 -14.27
CA PHE A 233 32.55 7.68 -15.54
C PHE A 233 32.13 9.15 -15.39
N SER A 234 32.82 9.90 -14.51
CA SER A 234 32.85 11.38 -14.56
C SER A 234 34.04 11.86 -15.36
#